data_AF-A0A1T5AFT7-F1
#
_entry.id   AF-A0A1T5AFT7-F1
#
_cell.length_a   1.000
_cell.length_b   1.000
_cell.length_c   1.000
_cell.angle_alpha   90.00
_cell.angle_beta   90.00
_cell.angle_gamma   90.00
#
_symmetry.space_group_name_H-M   'P 1'
#
loop_
_entity.id
_entity.type
_entity.pdbx_description
1 polymer ?
#
loop_
_entity_poly.entity_id
_entity_poly.type
_entity_poly.pdbx_seq_one_letter_code
_entity_poly.pdbx_strand_id
1 'polypeptide(L)'
;MSDPYQSPQGTGQQQWPSDQPRQNTGWATNPYAAPAYPGITAGPVPLWAPLYGASLPEAIARYFRKYATFSGRASRSEFWWWALVNGIASFVLNAFTLVGGAAGATLRPDGTSVPGPVYWIGLILSIIISLGIIVPNIALSVRRLHDTNMSGWTVLLALIPFVGPILILIFMAQPSKPEGQRFDQPTW
;
A
#
# COMPACT_ATOMS: atom_id res chain seq x y z
N MET A 1 -19.65 36.08 21.59
CA MET A 1 -19.06 34.72 21.49
C MET A 1 -18.63 34.55 20.05
N SER A 2 -17.35 34.77 19.78
CA SER A 2 -16.75 34.69 18.44
C SER A 2 -16.06 33.34 18.28
N ASP A 3 -16.43 32.64 17.22
CA ASP A 3 -15.97 31.32 16.80
C ASP A 3 -14.45 31.32 16.48
N PRO A 4 -13.61 30.45 17.08
CA PRO A 4 -12.15 30.54 16.94
C PRO A 4 -11.57 29.85 15.68
N TYR A 5 -12.40 29.41 14.73
CA TYR A 5 -11.93 28.77 13.50
C TYR A 5 -11.78 29.78 12.33
N GLN A 6 -10.81 30.69 12.43
CA GLN A 6 -10.31 31.41 11.25
C GLN A 6 -8.84 31.06 11.01
N SER A 7 -8.59 30.31 9.95
CA SER A 7 -7.25 30.05 9.41
C SER A 7 -6.75 31.26 8.59
N PRO A 8 -5.47 31.68 8.68
CA PRO A 8 -4.95 32.82 7.92
C PRO A 8 -4.81 32.52 6.41
N GLN A 9 -5.21 33.48 5.57
CA GLN A 9 -5.06 33.47 4.12
C GLN A 9 -3.67 33.98 3.67
N GLY A 10 -3.10 33.33 2.63
CA GLY A 10 -1.93 33.79 1.84
C GLY A 10 -0.77 32.79 1.88
N THR A 11 -0.33 32.14 0.81
CA THR A 11 0.25 32.71 -0.43
C THR A 11 0.57 31.57 -1.44
N GLY A 12 0.38 31.81 -2.75
CA GLY A 12 0.97 31.00 -3.85
C GLY A 12 0.25 29.69 -4.27
N GLN A 13 -0.73 29.77 -5.18
CA GLN A 13 -1.26 28.58 -5.87
C GLN A 13 -0.23 28.08 -6.91
N GLN A 14 0.41 26.94 -6.67
CA GLN A 14 1.30 26.29 -7.63
C GLN A 14 0.47 25.44 -8.62
N GLN A 15 0.29 25.96 -9.82
CA GLN A 15 -0.38 25.29 -10.94
C GLN A 15 0.61 24.37 -11.68
N TRP A 16 0.33 23.08 -11.75
CA TRP A 16 1.20 22.09 -12.41
C TRP A 16 0.67 21.74 -13.82
N PRO A 17 1.53 21.55 -14.85
CA PRO A 17 1.10 21.17 -16.19
C PRO A 17 0.49 19.75 -16.23
N SER A 18 -0.64 19.60 -16.94
CA SER A 18 -1.43 18.37 -16.97
C SER A 18 -1.19 17.54 -18.24
N ASP A 19 -0.24 16.60 -18.20
CA ASP A 19 -0.02 15.64 -19.30
C ASP A 19 -0.25 14.20 -18.84
N GLN A 20 -1.50 13.79 -18.54
CA GLN A 20 -1.93 12.37 -18.59
C GLN A 20 -3.44 12.21 -18.91
N PRO A 21 -3.83 11.28 -19.81
CA PRO A 21 -5.20 11.13 -20.28
C PRO A 21 -5.99 10.17 -19.38
N ARG A 22 -6.70 10.74 -18.40
CA ARG A 22 -8.03 10.36 -17.88
C ARG A 22 -8.28 11.16 -16.62
N GLN A 23 -8.66 12.43 -16.81
CA GLN A 23 -9.41 13.15 -15.80
C GLN A 23 -10.72 12.37 -15.63
N ASN A 24 -10.86 11.62 -14.54
CA ASN A 24 -12.09 10.93 -14.25
C ASN A 24 -13.16 12.00 -13.96
N THR A 25 -14.05 12.22 -14.92
CA THR A 25 -15.07 13.28 -14.98
C THR A 25 -16.18 13.16 -13.92
N GLY A 26 -15.95 12.38 -12.85
CA GLY A 26 -16.90 12.07 -11.79
C GLY A 26 -16.70 12.86 -10.49
N TRP A 27 -16.00 14.00 -10.52
CA TRP A 27 -15.72 14.80 -9.33
C TRP A 27 -16.94 15.54 -8.76
N ALA A 28 -18.07 15.54 -9.46
CA ALA A 28 -19.28 16.26 -9.03
C ALA A 28 -20.25 15.46 -8.15
N THR A 29 -20.12 14.12 -8.06
CA THR A 29 -21.14 13.29 -7.35
C THR A 29 -20.59 12.06 -6.62
N ASN A 30 -19.27 11.86 -6.54
CA ASN A 30 -18.71 10.72 -5.81
C ASN A 30 -18.55 11.06 -4.32
N PRO A 31 -19.28 10.41 -3.38
CA PRO A 31 -19.10 10.61 -1.94
C PRO A 31 -17.72 10.16 -1.42
N TYR A 32 -16.90 9.54 -2.28
CA TYR A 32 -15.50 9.20 -2.05
C TYR A 32 -14.52 10.08 -2.86
N ALA A 33 -14.99 11.21 -3.40
CA ALA A 33 -14.11 12.19 -4.04
C ALA A 33 -13.04 12.67 -3.05
N ALA A 34 -11.80 12.78 -3.51
CA ALA A 34 -10.73 13.34 -2.68
C ALA A 34 -11.15 14.75 -2.23
N PRO A 35 -10.94 15.12 -0.95
CA PRO A 35 -11.10 16.51 -0.53
C PRO A 35 -10.25 17.40 -1.42
N ALA A 36 -10.81 18.53 -1.87
CA ALA A 36 -10.08 19.50 -2.67
C ALA A 36 -8.85 19.95 -1.87
N TYR A 37 -7.65 19.63 -2.35
CA TYR A 37 -6.42 20.07 -1.70
C TYR A 37 -6.28 21.58 -1.92
N PRO A 38 -6.17 22.39 -0.85
CA PRO A 38 -5.97 23.83 -0.99
C PRO A 38 -4.75 24.11 -1.88
N GLY A 39 -4.96 24.83 -2.99
CA GLY A 39 -3.91 25.16 -3.95
C GLY A 39 -3.69 24.16 -5.09
N ILE A 40 -4.47 23.08 -5.18
CA ILE A 40 -4.42 22.12 -6.31
C ILE A 40 -5.71 22.23 -7.13
N THR A 41 -5.68 23.06 -8.17
CA THR A 41 -6.83 23.34 -9.04
C THR A 41 -6.82 22.52 -10.34
N ALA A 42 -5.66 22.02 -10.77
CA ALA A 42 -5.51 21.13 -11.93
C ALA A 42 -4.14 20.43 -11.92
N GLY A 43 -4.10 19.13 -12.25
CA GLY A 43 -2.86 18.34 -12.38
C GLY A 43 -3.02 16.88 -11.93
N PRO A 44 -2.01 16.01 -12.18
CA PRO A 44 -2.00 14.64 -11.65
C PRO A 44 -2.08 14.64 -10.12
N VAL A 45 -2.86 13.72 -9.53
CA VAL A 45 -2.97 13.58 -8.06
C VAL A 45 -1.56 13.45 -7.48
N PRO A 46 -1.18 14.27 -6.48
CA PRO A 46 0.18 14.23 -5.93
C PRO A 46 0.46 12.88 -5.27
N LEU A 47 1.75 12.52 -5.14
CA LEU A 47 2.15 11.22 -4.61
C LEU A 47 1.76 11.04 -3.13
N TRP A 48 1.83 12.11 -2.35
CA TRP A 48 1.48 12.10 -0.92
C TRP A 48 -0.03 11.95 -0.66
N ALA A 49 -0.86 12.29 -1.65
CA ALA A 49 -2.31 12.13 -1.58
C ALA A 49 -2.76 10.71 -1.98
N PRO A 50 -3.84 10.19 -1.37
CA PRO A 50 -4.44 8.92 -1.76
C PRO A 50 -5.08 9.02 -3.15
N LEU A 51 -4.82 8.03 -4.01
CA LEU A 51 -5.46 7.92 -5.33
C LEU A 51 -6.65 6.97 -5.26
N TYR A 52 -7.85 7.53 -5.16
CA TYR A 52 -9.09 6.75 -5.19
C TYR A 52 -9.36 6.20 -6.59
N GLY A 53 -9.75 4.92 -6.68
CA GLY A 53 -10.04 4.27 -7.95
C GLY A 53 -8.81 4.00 -8.81
N ALA A 54 -7.63 3.87 -8.20
CA ALA A 54 -6.40 3.53 -8.90
C ALA A 54 -6.57 2.23 -9.71
N SER A 55 -6.08 2.23 -10.94
CA SER A 55 -5.89 1.02 -11.74
C SER A 55 -4.68 0.23 -11.23
N LEU A 56 -4.59 -1.04 -11.61
CA LEU A 56 -3.50 -1.93 -11.20
C LEU A 56 -2.11 -1.36 -11.55
N PRO A 57 -1.83 -0.87 -12.78
CA PRO A 57 -0.51 -0.31 -13.09
C PRO A 57 -0.18 0.94 -12.29
N GLU A 58 -1.17 1.79 -12.00
CA GLU A 58 -0.99 3.00 -11.19
C GLU A 58 -0.66 2.65 -9.73
N ALA A 59 -1.34 1.66 -9.16
CA ALA A 59 -1.07 1.17 -7.82
C ALA A 59 0.36 0.62 -7.70
N ILE A 60 0.81 -0.18 -8.66
CA ILE A 60 2.19 -0.71 -8.72
C ILE A 60 3.20 0.43 -8.86
N ALA A 61 2.98 1.35 -9.80
CA ALA A 61 3.88 2.48 -10.02
C ALA A 61 4.01 3.35 -8.76
N ARG A 62 2.88 3.65 -8.10
CA ARG A 62 2.86 4.43 -6.86
C ARG A 62 3.47 3.68 -5.68
N TYR A 63 3.35 2.36 -5.62
CA TYR A 63 3.99 1.53 -4.61
C TYR A 63 5.51 1.68 -4.67
N PHE A 64 6.11 1.47 -5.84
CA PHE A 64 7.56 1.58 -6.02
C PHE A 64 8.07 3.02 -5.97
N ARG A 65 7.30 4.02 -6.42
CA ARG A 65 7.67 5.44 -6.24
C ARG A 65 7.69 5.87 -4.77
N LYS A 66 6.86 5.26 -3.93
CA LYS A 66 6.77 5.52 -2.49
C LYS A 66 7.41 4.40 -1.67
N TYR A 67 8.54 3.86 -2.16
CA TYR A 67 9.17 2.66 -1.62
C TYR A 67 9.50 2.76 -0.12
N ALA A 68 10.13 3.85 0.33
CA ALA A 68 10.45 4.08 1.74
C ALA A 68 9.76 5.33 2.30
N THR A 69 8.61 5.71 1.73
CA THR A 69 7.87 6.90 2.15
C THR A 69 6.73 6.49 3.08
N PHE A 70 6.88 6.81 4.37
CA PHE A 70 5.91 6.50 5.43
C PHE A 70 4.88 7.63 5.64
N SER A 71 5.14 8.83 5.14
CA SER A 71 4.23 9.97 5.21
C SER A 71 3.18 9.95 4.11
N GLY A 72 2.13 10.75 4.28
CA GLY A 72 0.98 10.79 3.37
C GLY A 72 0.01 9.64 3.60
N ARG A 73 -0.89 9.47 2.62
CA ARG A 73 -1.96 8.47 2.66
C ARG A 73 -1.93 7.55 1.45
N ALA A 74 -2.57 6.39 1.61
CA ALA A 74 -2.83 5.45 0.54
C ALA A 74 -4.32 5.07 0.57
N SER A 75 -4.96 5.13 -0.59
CA SER A 75 -6.36 4.72 -0.72
C SER A 75 -6.51 3.19 -0.60
N ARG A 76 -7.76 2.73 -0.46
CA ARG A 76 -8.08 1.30 -0.46
C ARG A 76 -7.66 0.63 -1.76
N SER A 77 -7.89 1.27 -2.91
CA SER A 77 -7.52 0.72 -4.22
C SER A 77 -6.01 0.62 -4.40
N GLU A 78 -5.23 1.61 -3.92
CA GLU A 78 -3.75 1.51 -3.93
C GLU A 78 -3.28 0.31 -3.08
N PHE A 79 -3.87 0.11 -1.91
CA PHE A 79 -3.51 -0.99 -1.01
C PHE A 79 -3.90 -2.36 -1.57
N TRP A 80 -5.17 -2.55 -1.93
CA TRP A 80 -5.70 -3.86 -2.32
C TRP A 80 -5.18 -4.35 -3.67
N TRP A 81 -4.87 -3.45 -4.62
CA TRP A 81 -4.22 -3.87 -5.86
C TRP A 81 -2.80 -4.38 -5.62
N TRP A 82 -2.03 -3.69 -4.79
CA TRP A 82 -0.70 -4.17 -4.42
C TRP A 82 -0.78 -5.49 -3.64
N ALA A 83 -1.70 -5.60 -2.67
CA ALA A 83 -1.91 -6.82 -1.91
C ALA A 83 -2.25 -8.01 -2.82
N LEU A 84 -3.10 -7.80 -3.83
CA LEU A 84 -3.43 -8.82 -4.82
C LEU A 84 -2.20 -9.23 -5.65
N VAL A 85 -1.45 -8.27 -6.19
CA VAL A 85 -0.24 -8.54 -6.99
C VAL A 85 0.79 -9.31 -6.16
N ASN A 86 1.01 -8.86 -4.92
CA ASN A 86 1.92 -9.52 -3.99
C ASN A 86 1.45 -10.93 -3.65
N GLY A 87 0.15 -11.12 -3.42
CA GLY A 87 -0.46 -12.43 -3.15
C GLY A 87 -0.32 -13.40 -4.33
N ILE A 88 -0.58 -12.95 -5.56
CA ILE A 88 -0.42 -13.77 -6.77
C ILE A 88 1.05 -14.14 -6.99
N ALA A 89 1.97 -13.16 -6.89
CA ALA A 89 3.40 -13.42 -7.02
C ALA A 89 3.89 -14.43 -5.98
N SER A 90 3.44 -14.28 -4.73
CA SER A 90 3.76 -15.22 -3.65
C SER A 90 3.17 -16.60 -3.92
N PHE A 91 1.92 -16.70 -4.38
CA PHE A 91 1.28 -17.96 -4.71
C PHE A 91 2.03 -18.70 -5.82
N VAL A 92 2.37 -18.02 -6.91
CA VAL A 92 3.13 -18.60 -8.04
C VAL A 92 4.50 -19.09 -7.58
N LEU A 93 5.23 -18.29 -6.78
CA LEU A 93 6.54 -18.67 -6.28
C LEU A 93 6.46 -19.89 -5.34
N ASN A 94 5.47 -19.93 -4.45
CA ASN A 94 5.27 -21.07 -3.55
C ASN A 94 4.88 -22.33 -4.32
N ALA A 95 3.99 -22.21 -5.32
CA ALA A 95 3.60 -23.33 -6.18
C ALA A 95 4.80 -23.88 -6.96
N PHE A 96 5.62 -23.00 -7.56
CA PHE A 96 6.87 -23.38 -8.23
C PHE A 96 7.84 -24.11 -7.28
N THR A 97 8.02 -23.56 -6.08
CA THR A 97 8.90 -24.13 -5.04
C THR A 97 8.43 -25.52 -4.61
N LEU A 98 7.13 -25.68 -4.37
CA LEU A 98 6.52 -26.94 -3.94
C LEU A 98 6.58 -28.00 -5.05
N VAL A 99 6.10 -27.68 -6.25
CA VAL A 99 6.03 -28.63 -7.37
C VAL A 99 7.43 -29.03 -7.83
N GLY A 100 8.33 -28.07 -8.02
CA GLY A 100 9.71 -28.36 -8.41
C GLY A 100 10.49 -29.11 -7.31
N GLY A 101 10.25 -28.77 -6.04
CA GLY A 101 10.81 -29.47 -4.90
C GLY A 101 10.36 -30.93 -4.80
N ALA A 102 9.08 -31.19 -5.04
CA ALA A 102 8.51 -32.53 -5.04
C ALA A 102 8.99 -33.35 -6.25
N ALA A 103 9.06 -32.75 -7.44
CA ALA A 103 9.49 -33.44 -8.67
C ALA A 103 10.93 -33.95 -8.60
N GLY A 104 11.81 -33.25 -7.87
CA GLY A 104 13.20 -33.65 -7.66
C GLY A 104 13.46 -34.34 -6.31
N ALA A 105 12.41 -34.72 -5.57
CA ALA A 105 12.58 -35.28 -4.24
C ALA A 105 13.18 -36.70 -4.29
N THR A 106 14.02 -37.01 -3.32
CA THR A 106 14.61 -38.34 -3.14
C THR A 106 14.22 -38.92 -1.78
N LEU A 107 14.27 -40.24 -1.65
CA LEU A 107 14.03 -40.94 -0.39
C LEU A 107 15.37 -41.39 0.19
N ARG A 108 15.59 -41.12 1.48
CA ARG A 108 16.70 -41.68 2.24
C ARG A 108 16.40 -43.14 2.62
N PRO A 109 17.43 -43.93 2.95
CA PRO A 109 17.25 -45.31 3.42
C PRO A 109 16.41 -45.45 4.69
N ASP A 110 16.28 -44.38 5.48
CA ASP A 110 15.43 -44.30 6.68
C ASP A 110 13.95 -43.98 6.38
N GLY A 111 13.59 -43.88 5.10
CA GLY A 111 12.23 -43.56 4.64
C GLY A 111 11.87 -42.08 4.65
N THR A 112 12.79 -41.19 5.04
CA THR A 112 12.55 -39.74 5.03
C THR A 112 12.71 -39.16 3.62
N SER A 113 11.82 -38.23 3.25
CA SER A 113 11.92 -37.52 1.97
C SER A 113 12.84 -36.31 2.07
N VAL A 114 13.70 -36.15 1.07
CA VAL A 114 14.57 -34.98 0.89
C VAL A 114 14.04 -34.20 -0.30
N PRO A 115 13.60 -32.94 -0.12
CA PRO A 115 13.16 -32.10 -1.22
C PRO A 115 14.28 -31.88 -2.25
N GLY A 116 13.91 -31.83 -3.53
CA GLY A 116 14.84 -31.58 -4.62
C GLY A 116 15.46 -30.17 -4.58
N PRO A 117 16.54 -29.92 -5.35
CA PRO A 117 17.26 -28.63 -5.34
C PRO A 117 16.39 -27.40 -5.61
N VAL A 118 15.33 -27.54 -6.43
CA VAL A 118 14.41 -26.45 -6.76
C VAL A 118 13.70 -25.90 -5.53
N TYR A 119 13.44 -26.74 -4.52
CA TYR A 119 12.87 -26.28 -3.25
C TYR A 119 13.76 -25.23 -2.58
N TRP A 120 15.06 -25.51 -2.49
CA TRP A 120 16.02 -24.62 -1.85
C TRP A 120 16.24 -23.33 -2.64
N ILE A 121 16.26 -23.41 -3.97
CA ILE A 121 16.31 -22.24 -4.85
C ILE A 121 15.08 -21.36 -4.63
N GLY A 122 13.89 -21.97 -4.62
CA GLY A 122 12.63 -21.28 -4.36
C GLY A 122 12.58 -20.61 -2.99
N LEU A 123 13.09 -21.27 -1.95
CA LEU A 123 13.23 -20.69 -0.61
C LEU A 123 14.16 -19.47 -0.58
N ILE A 124 15.35 -19.57 -1.19
CA ILE A 124 16.32 -18.46 -1.24
C ILE A 124 15.71 -17.27 -1.99
N LEU A 125 15.08 -17.50 -3.13
CA LEU A 125 14.39 -16.46 -3.89
C LEU A 125 13.27 -15.82 -3.07
N SER A 126 12.48 -16.62 -2.35
CA SER A 126 11.43 -16.13 -1.46
C SER A 126 11.99 -15.19 -0.40
N ILE A 127 13.10 -15.58 0.26
CA ILE A 127 13.77 -14.75 1.27
C ILE A 127 14.25 -13.42 0.66
N ILE A 128 14.94 -13.46 -0.48
CA ILE A 128 15.47 -12.26 -1.13
C ILE A 128 14.34 -11.30 -1.51
N ILE A 129 13.27 -11.82 -2.12
CA ILE A 129 12.11 -11.02 -2.51
C ILE A 129 11.44 -10.44 -1.27
N SER A 130 11.18 -11.24 -0.24
CA SER A 130 10.56 -10.79 1.00
C SER A 130 11.35 -9.66 1.67
N LEU A 131 12.69 -9.77 1.74
CA LEU A 131 13.55 -8.71 2.25
C LEU A 131 13.48 -7.45 1.36
N GLY A 132 13.46 -7.62 0.04
CA GLY A 132 13.37 -6.51 -0.91
C GLY A 132 12.04 -5.74 -0.86
N ILE A 133 10.96 -6.33 -0.35
CA ILE A 133 9.64 -5.68 -0.25
C ILE A 133 9.18 -5.42 1.18
N ILE A 134 9.95 -5.80 2.20
CA ILE A 134 9.53 -5.65 3.60
C ILE A 134 9.30 -4.18 3.95
N VAL A 135 10.24 -3.31 3.58
CA VAL A 135 10.20 -1.87 3.84
C VAL A 135 8.99 -1.21 3.15
N PRO A 136 8.80 -1.36 1.82
CA PRO A 136 7.66 -0.75 1.15
C PRO A 136 6.30 -1.33 1.56
N ASN A 137 6.22 -2.59 1.99
CA ASN A 137 4.99 -3.17 2.54
C ASN A 137 4.59 -2.49 3.86
N ILE A 138 5.57 -2.27 4.75
CA ILE A 138 5.33 -1.54 6.01
C ILE A 138 4.96 -0.09 5.67
N ALA A 139 5.68 0.57 4.76
CA ALA A 139 5.40 1.95 4.37
C ALA A 139 4.00 2.13 3.78
N LEU A 140 3.54 1.21 2.92
CA LEU A 140 2.18 1.23 2.38
C LEU A 140 1.14 1.00 3.48
N SER A 141 1.41 0.08 4.41
CA SER A 141 0.51 -0.23 5.53
C SER A 141 0.32 0.99 6.44
N VAL A 142 1.42 1.68 6.77
CA VAL A 142 1.40 2.94 7.54
C VAL A 142 0.56 4.00 6.82
N ARG A 143 0.81 4.24 5.53
CA ARG A 143 0.04 5.21 4.72
C ARG A 143 -1.44 4.85 4.64
N ARG A 144 -1.77 3.55 4.61
CA ARG A 144 -3.16 3.11 4.62
C ARG A 144 -3.84 3.33 5.97
N LEU A 145 -3.12 3.14 7.08
CA LEU A 145 -3.62 3.43 8.42
C LEU A 145 -3.82 4.93 8.66
N HIS A 146 -2.94 5.77 8.11
CA HIS A 146 -3.16 7.21 8.10
C HIS A 146 -4.47 7.61 7.40
N ASP A 147 -4.85 6.88 6.35
CA ASP A 147 -6.11 7.11 5.63
C ASP A 147 -7.37 6.76 6.45
N THR A 148 -7.25 5.90 7.47
CA THR A 148 -8.31 5.62 8.45
C THR A 148 -8.17 6.44 9.73
N ASN A 149 -7.36 7.51 9.70
CA ASN A 149 -7.04 8.41 10.82
C ASN A 149 -6.29 7.73 11.99
N MET A 150 -5.60 6.62 11.73
CA MET A 150 -4.81 5.89 12.73
C MET A 150 -3.34 6.28 12.66
N SER A 151 -2.57 6.05 13.73
CA SER A 151 -1.12 6.28 13.72
C SER A 151 -0.38 5.14 13.02
N GLY A 152 0.75 5.43 12.36
CA GLY A 152 1.59 4.41 11.72
C GLY A 152 2.09 3.31 12.66
N TRP A 153 2.25 3.63 13.95
CA TRP A 153 2.63 2.68 14.99
C TRP A 153 1.63 1.52 15.16
N THR A 154 0.38 1.71 14.74
CA THR A 154 -0.62 0.64 14.81
C THR A 154 -0.22 -0.57 13.97
N VAL A 155 0.65 -0.44 12.95
CA VAL A 155 1.23 -1.59 12.22
C VAL A 155 1.90 -2.60 13.15
N LEU A 156 2.48 -2.16 14.27
CA LEU A 156 3.14 -3.06 15.23
C LEU A 156 2.18 -4.07 15.87
N LEU A 157 0.86 -3.83 15.83
CA LEU A 157 -0.12 -4.82 16.26
C LEU A 157 0.02 -6.13 15.47
N ALA A 158 0.52 -6.09 14.22
CA ALA A 158 0.78 -7.29 13.42
C ALA A 158 1.80 -8.24 14.07
N LEU A 159 2.62 -7.77 15.02
CA LEU A 159 3.56 -8.60 15.79
C LEU A 159 2.86 -9.46 16.87
N ILE A 160 1.61 -9.15 17.21
CA ILE A 160 0.80 -9.98 18.10
C ILE A 160 0.28 -11.16 17.28
N PRO A 161 0.69 -12.41 17.57
CA PRO A 161 0.32 -13.56 16.77
C PRO A 161 -1.20 -13.78 16.76
N PHE A 162 -1.72 -14.25 15.63
CA PHE A 162 -3.13 -14.50 15.34
C PHE A 162 -4.03 -13.25 15.34
N VAL A 163 -4.16 -12.57 16.47
CA VAL A 163 -5.09 -11.43 16.64
C VAL A 163 -4.59 -10.19 15.89
N GLY A 164 -3.29 -9.92 15.92
CA GLY A 164 -2.66 -8.76 15.31
C GLY A 164 -2.94 -8.61 13.81
N PRO A 165 -2.59 -9.63 12.99
CA PRO A 165 -2.88 -9.62 11.56
C PRO A 165 -4.37 -9.44 11.25
N ILE A 166 -5.27 -10.05 12.03
CA ILE A 166 -6.71 -9.92 11.83
C ILE A 166 -7.17 -8.47 12.04
N LEU A 167 -6.73 -7.82 13.13
CA LEU A 167 -7.07 -6.41 13.39
C LEU A 167 -6.56 -5.49 12.27
N ILE A 168 -5.32 -5.72 11.81
CA ILE A 168 -4.72 -4.94 10.73
C ILE A 168 -5.48 -5.12 9.42
N LEU A 169 -5.88 -6.34 9.08
CA LEU A 169 -6.71 -6.61 7.90
C LEU A 169 -8.05 -5.89 7.98
N ILE A 170 -8.70 -5.89 9.15
CA ILE A 170 -9.95 -5.13 9.36
C ILE A 170 -9.72 -3.64 9.13
N PHE A 171 -8.67 -3.05 9.73
CA PHE A 171 -8.35 -1.63 9.53
C PHE A 171 -8.01 -1.30 8.07
N MET A 172 -7.33 -2.20 7.36
CA MET A 172 -7.02 -2.02 5.94
C MET A 172 -8.26 -2.09 5.03
N ALA A 173 -9.33 -2.78 5.46
CA ALA A 173 -10.61 -2.86 4.74
C ALA A 173 -11.54 -1.66 5.02
N GLN A 174 -11.36 -0.93 6.12
CA GLN A 174 -12.26 0.15 6.54
C GLN A 174 -12.35 1.33 5.56
N PRO A 175 -13.45 2.09 5.57
CA PRO A 175 -13.53 3.29 4.76
C PRO A 175 -12.54 4.39 5.18
N SER A 176 -12.08 5.15 4.18
CA SER A 176 -11.26 6.34 4.37
C SER A 176 -12.02 7.37 5.20
N LYS A 177 -11.34 8.01 6.15
CA LYS A 177 -11.93 8.99 7.07
C LYS A 177 -11.48 10.41 6.71
N PRO A 178 -12.38 11.41 6.67
CA PRO A 178 -12.00 12.80 6.37
C PRO A 178 -10.91 13.34 7.31
N GLU A 179 -10.92 12.93 8.57
CA GLU A 179 -9.94 13.35 9.59
C GLU A 179 -8.51 12.86 9.27
N GLY A 180 -8.36 11.85 8.42
CA GLY A 180 -7.06 11.38 7.93
C GLY A 180 -6.27 12.45 7.16
N GLN A 181 -6.93 13.53 6.69
CA GLN A 181 -6.29 14.66 6.01
C GLN A 181 -5.16 15.31 6.83
N ARG A 182 -5.13 15.15 8.16
CA ARG A 182 -4.02 15.62 8.99
C ARG A 182 -2.66 14.99 8.65
N PHE A 183 -2.67 13.85 7.95
CA PHE A 183 -1.48 13.15 7.48
C PHE A 183 -1.12 13.51 6.04
N ASP A 184 -1.93 14.34 5.39
CA ASP A 184 -1.57 14.96 4.12
C ASP A 184 -0.52 16.05 4.39
N GLN A 185 0.45 16.16 3.48
CA GLN A 185 1.63 17.04 3.52
C GLN A 185 2.88 16.45 4.22
N PRO A 186 4.10 16.78 3.73
CA PRO A 186 5.34 16.54 4.46
C PRO A 186 5.53 17.61 5.53
N THR A 187 5.62 17.21 6.80
CA THR A 187 6.29 18.03 7.82
C THR A 187 7.77 18.05 7.47
N TRP A 188 8.27 19.20 6.99
CA TRP A 188 9.68 19.42 6.68
C TRP A 188 10.56 19.26 7.90
#